data_AF-A0A378U2B5-F1
#
_entry.id   AF-A0A378U2B5-F1
#
_cell.length_a   1.000
_cell.length_b   1.000
_cell.length_c   1.000
_cell.angle_alpha   90.00
_cell.angle_beta   90.00
_cell.angle_gamma   90.00
#
_symmetry.space_group_name_H-M   'P 1'
#
loop_
_entity.id
_entity.type
_entity.pdbx_description
1 polymer ?
#
loop_
_entity_poly.entity_id
_entity_poly.type
_entity_poly.pdbx_seq_one_letter_code
_entity_poly.pdbx_strand_id
1 'polypeptide(L)'
;MKKIYICAVLAVLFASCSTEEEGTESIQKENIIQTIPQVNWGTLIDDIEKSSESTSAYSSKLQLISQVESVAFANADFLSIIKPEYTSPTVSELNEVMTMDAIQLINEMNYSPTAKKYLKELLVDHTPLTVDPQKEIGLFPKEVKLLQFLLDKNNPDEEWNTKKPLAFAYGYQQGSARAVVFAVLAQEFKKVK
;
A
#
# COMPACT_ATOMS: atom_id res chain seq x y z
N MET A 1 16.60 7.56 58.59
CA MET A 1 17.45 8.27 57.60
C MET A 1 18.66 7.42 57.26
N LYS A 2 19.12 7.49 56.00
CA LYS A 2 20.38 6.97 55.40
C LYS A 2 20.31 5.65 54.60
N LYS A 3 19.99 5.85 53.31
CA LYS A 3 20.68 5.44 52.06
C LYS A 3 21.14 3.96 51.84
N ILE A 4 20.37 3.29 50.96
CA ILE A 4 20.70 2.51 49.74
C ILE A 4 22.20 2.37 49.36
N TYR A 5 22.67 1.17 48.97
CA TYR A 5 23.03 0.74 47.59
C TYR A 5 23.73 -0.63 47.49
N ILE A 6 23.51 -1.21 46.32
CA ILE A 6 23.69 -2.56 45.78
C ILE A 6 25.12 -2.77 45.22
N CYS A 7 25.46 -4.04 45.02
CA CYS A 7 26.48 -4.62 44.11
C CYS A 7 27.95 -4.55 44.52
N ALA A 8 28.54 -5.73 44.73
CA ALA A 8 29.43 -6.35 43.74
C ALA A 8 30.01 -7.66 44.32
N VAL A 9 29.50 -8.79 43.85
CA VAL A 9 30.12 -10.12 44.01
C VAL A 9 29.93 -10.76 42.63
N LEU A 10 30.88 -11.35 41.95
CA LEU A 10 32.33 -11.50 42.07
C LEU A 10 32.65 -12.10 40.69
N ALA A 11 33.65 -11.58 39.99
CA ALA A 11 34.09 -12.19 38.75
C ALA A 11 34.56 -13.63 39.02
N VAL A 12 34.08 -14.60 38.25
CA VAL A 12 34.74 -15.91 38.12
C VAL A 12 34.75 -16.31 36.65
N LEU A 13 35.85 -15.93 36.01
CA LEU A 13 36.72 -16.73 35.14
C LEU A 13 36.04 -17.84 34.31
N PHE A 14 35.98 -17.62 32.99
CA PHE A 14 35.84 -18.70 32.00
C PHE A 14 37.07 -19.60 32.06
N ALA A 15 36.95 -20.74 32.73
CA ALA A 15 37.82 -21.89 32.50
C ALA A 15 37.33 -22.59 31.22
N SER A 16 38.10 -22.43 30.14
CA SER A 16 37.93 -23.23 28.93
C SER A 16 38.40 -24.65 29.23
N CYS A 17 37.45 -25.55 29.48
CA CYS A 17 37.66 -26.98 29.40
C CYS A 17 36.99 -27.48 28.12
N SER A 18 37.84 -27.75 27.13
CA SER A 18 37.53 -28.64 26.02
C SER A 18 37.17 -30.01 26.57
N THR A 19 35.99 -30.49 26.18
CA THR A 19 35.70 -31.90 26.01
C THR A 19 34.65 -32.02 24.92
N GLU A 20 35.02 -32.76 23.88
CA GLU A 20 34.12 -33.25 22.84
C GLU A 20 33.06 -34.12 23.51
N GLU A 21 31.80 -33.69 23.47
CA GLU A 21 30.67 -34.57 23.70
C GLU A 21 29.57 -34.26 22.68
N GLU A 22 29.21 -35.29 21.92
CA GLU A 22 28.07 -35.35 21.01
C GLU A 22 26.79 -34.97 21.76
N GLY A 23 26.40 -33.70 21.65
CA GLY A 23 25.13 -33.20 22.14
C GLY A 23 24.32 -32.72 20.96
N THR A 24 23.28 -33.48 20.61
CA THR A 24 22.20 -33.10 19.70
C THR A 24 21.93 -31.59 19.74
N GLU A 25 22.34 -30.88 18.70
CA GLU A 25 21.90 -29.52 18.44
C GLU A 25 20.38 -29.57 18.30
N SER A 26 19.68 -29.18 19.37
CA SER A 26 18.34 -28.65 19.23
C SER A 26 18.50 -27.39 18.37
N ILE A 27 18.33 -27.54 17.06
CA ILE A 27 18.11 -26.43 16.16
C ILE A 27 16.85 -25.75 16.69
N GLN A 28 17.03 -24.74 17.55
CA GLN A 28 16.01 -23.74 17.77
C GLN A 28 15.78 -23.15 16.38
N LYS A 29 14.71 -23.62 15.73
CA LYS A 29 14.08 -22.87 14.66
C LYS A 29 13.70 -21.54 15.29
N GLU A 30 14.60 -20.56 15.22
CA GLU A 30 14.20 -19.18 15.20
C GLU A 30 13.18 -19.11 14.06
N ASN A 31 11.90 -19.06 14.45
CA ASN A 31 10.89 -18.50 13.58
C ASN A 31 11.34 -17.06 13.37
N ILE A 32 12.17 -16.85 12.35
CA ILE A 32 12.37 -15.55 11.74
C ILE A 32 10.98 -15.24 11.19
N ILE A 33 10.17 -14.59 12.02
CA ILE A 33 9.00 -13.87 11.58
C ILE A 33 9.59 -12.80 10.66
N GLN A 34 9.70 -13.12 9.37
CA GLN A 34 9.95 -12.14 8.35
C GLN A 34 8.80 -11.15 8.48
N THR A 35 9.05 -10.07 9.21
CA THR A 35 8.16 -8.95 9.29
C THR A 35 8.26 -8.34 7.90
N ILE A 36 7.39 -8.79 6.99
CA ILE A 36 7.23 -8.16 5.69
C ILE A 36 6.97 -6.69 6.02
N PRO A 37 7.83 -5.76 5.59
CA PRO A 37 7.63 -4.35 5.86
C PRO A 37 6.21 -3.99 5.46
N GLN A 38 5.42 -3.46 6.39
CA GLN A 38 4.12 -2.93 6.03
C GLN A 38 4.39 -1.70 5.18
N VAL A 39 4.22 -1.84 3.86
CA VAL A 39 4.34 -0.71 2.94
C VAL A 39 3.21 0.27 3.23
N ASN A 40 3.58 1.48 3.64
CA ASN A 40 2.63 2.58 3.74
C ASN A 40 2.30 3.05 2.32
N TRP A 41 1.17 2.58 1.78
CA TRP A 41 0.76 2.93 0.42
C TRP A 41 0.61 4.43 0.22
N GLY A 42 0.28 5.19 1.27
CA GLY A 42 0.20 6.63 1.22
C GLY A 42 1.55 7.26 0.90
N THR A 43 2.56 6.96 1.74
CA THR A 43 3.93 7.44 1.53
C THR A 43 4.48 6.99 0.17
N LEU A 44 4.21 5.75 -0.25
CA LEU A 44 4.67 5.25 -1.53
C LEU A 44 4.07 6.01 -2.73
N ILE A 45 2.77 6.32 -2.68
CA ILE A 45 2.10 7.14 -3.71
C ILE A 45 2.73 8.53 -3.75
N ASP A 46 2.89 9.17 -2.59
CA ASP A 46 3.42 10.53 -2.47
C ASP A 46 4.88 10.60 -3.00
N ASP A 47 5.71 9.59 -2.71
CA ASP A 47 7.11 9.51 -3.18
C ASP A 47 7.22 9.34 -4.70
N ILE A 48 6.38 8.49 -5.29
CA ILE A 48 6.34 8.27 -6.75
C ILE A 48 5.78 9.52 -7.46
N GLU A 49 4.74 10.13 -6.89
CA GLU A 49 4.16 11.38 -7.40
C GLU A 49 5.19 12.51 -7.41
N LYS A 50 5.83 12.78 -6.28
CA LYS A 50 6.88 13.81 -6.16
C LYS A 50 8.03 13.60 -7.14
N SER A 51 8.41 12.34 -7.36
CA SER A 51 9.45 12.00 -8.34
C SER A 51 8.99 12.20 -9.79
N SER A 52 7.68 12.09 -10.04
CA SER A 52 7.04 12.33 -11.34
C SER A 52 6.80 13.82 -11.63
N GLU A 53 6.72 14.67 -10.60
CA GLU A 53 6.49 16.13 -10.72
C GLU A 53 7.54 16.87 -11.56
N SER A 54 8.75 16.32 -11.68
CA SER A 54 9.83 16.89 -12.49
C SER A 54 9.45 17.06 -13.98
N THR A 55 8.39 16.37 -14.43
CA THR A 55 7.83 16.50 -15.77
C THR A 55 6.74 17.56 -15.81
N SER A 56 7.00 18.66 -16.54
CA SER A 56 6.04 19.78 -16.66
C SER A 56 4.84 19.47 -17.55
N ALA A 57 4.97 18.53 -18.50
CA ALA A 57 3.87 18.04 -19.33
C ALA A 57 4.22 16.72 -20.02
N TYR A 58 3.19 15.91 -20.29
CA TYR A 58 3.28 14.68 -21.08
C TYR A 58 2.66 14.90 -22.46
N SER A 59 3.32 14.42 -23.52
CA SER A 59 2.85 14.49 -24.90
C SER A 59 1.75 13.47 -25.22
N SER A 60 1.57 12.45 -24.38
CA SER A 60 0.50 11.47 -24.51
C SER A 60 0.24 10.73 -23.20
N LYS A 61 -0.92 10.06 -23.12
CA LYS A 61 -1.26 9.17 -22.00
C LYS A 61 -0.31 7.98 -21.89
N LEU A 62 0.20 7.48 -23.02
CA LEU A 62 1.19 6.41 -23.03
C LEU A 62 2.50 6.86 -22.41
N GLN A 63 2.95 8.09 -22.72
CA GLN A 63 4.16 8.65 -22.12
C GLN A 63 3.98 8.84 -20.60
N LEU A 64 2.82 9.34 -20.17
CA LEU A 64 2.49 9.44 -18.74
C LEU A 64 2.60 8.07 -18.06
N ILE A 65 1.97 7.03 -18.62
CA ILE A 65 2.03 5.66 -18.08
C ILE A 65 3.48 5.19 -17.96
N SER A 66 4.24 5.27 -19.05
CA SER A 66 5.64 4.84 -19.06
C SER A 66 6.51 5.59 -18.05
N GLN A 67 6.30 6.90 -17.86
CA GLN A 67 7.07 7.69 -16.91
C GLN A 67 6.74 7.33 -15.47
N VAL A 68 5.46 7.25 -15.11
CA VAL A 68 5.02 6.88 -13.75
C VAL A 68 5.50 5.47 -13.41
N GLU A 69 5.38 4.52 -14.32
CA GLU A 69 5.90 3.17 -14.10
C GLU A 69 7.42 3.17 -13.95
N SER A 70 8.17 3.87 -14.81
CA SER A 70 9.63 3.97 -14.70
C SER A 70 10.07 4.47 -13.32
N VAL A 71 9.40 5.52 -12.81
CA VAL A 71 9.64 6.05 -11.46
C VAL A 71 9.26 5.03 -10.38
N ALA A 72 8.11 4.37 -10.52
CA ALA A 72 7.66 3.36 -9.57
C ALA A 72 8.63 2.17 -9.49
N PHE A 73 9.09 1.64 -10.63
CA PHE A 73 10.06 0.55 -10.68
C PHE A 73 11.45 0.92 -10.15
N ALA A 74 11.78 2.21 -10.03
CA ALA A 74 12.98 2.68 -9.37
C ALA A 74 12.84 2.77 -7.84
N ASN A 75 11.63 2.65 -7.29
CA ASN A 75 11.35 2.72 -5.87
C ASN A 75 11.36 1.31 -5.22
N ALA A 76 12.18 1.13 -4.17
CA ALA A 76 12.36 -0.17 -3.51
C ALA A 76 11.08 -0.71 -2.83
N ASP A 77 10.27 0.17 -2.24
CA ASP A 77 9.02 -0.24 -1.60
C ASP A 77 7.98 -0.66 -2.64
N PHE A 78 7.96 -0.02 -3.81
CA PHE A 78 7.15 -0.48 -4.94
C PHE A 78 7.54 -1.89 -5.41
N LEU A 79 8.84 -2.15 -5.55
CA LEU A 79 9.35 -3.47 -5.93
C LEU A 79 8.95 -4.56 -4.92
N SER A 80 8.80 -4.21 -3.64
CA SER A 80 8.39 -5.16 -2.59
C SER A 80 6.92 -5.60 -2.69
N ILE A 81 6.07 -4.84 -3.37
CA ILE A 81 4.62 -5.12 -3.51
C ILE A 81 4.23 -5.60 -4.91
N ILE A 82 5.16 -5.57 -5.87
CA ILE A 82 4.97 -6.13 -7.20
C ILE A 82 4.86 -7.64 -7.11
N LYS A 83 3.91 -8.19 -7.87
CA LYS A 83 3.79 -9.63 -8.09
C LYS A 83 4.28 -9.98 -9.51
N PRO A 84 4.75 -11.23 -9.75
CA PRO A 84 5.19 -11.67 -11.08
C PRO A 84 4.18 -11.42 -12.20
N GLU A 85 2.88 -11.44 -11.88
CA GLU A 85 1.76 -11.19 -12.79
C GLU A 85 1.41 -9.70 -12.97
N TYR A 86 2.29 -8.78 -12.56
CA TYR A 86 2.06 -7.35 -12.76
C TYR A 86 1.84 -7.02 -14.24
N THR A 87 0.76 -6.31 -14.51
CA THR A 87 0.36 -5.87 -15.84
C THR A 87 0.29 -4.35 -15.85
N SER A 88 0.97 -3.74 -16.81
CA SER A 88 0.99 -2.29 -16.98
C SER A 88 -0.42 -1.75 -17.27
N PRO A 89 -0.82 -0.61 -16.68
CA PRO A 89 -2.04 0.08 -17.06
C PRO A 89 -2.09 0.40 -18.55
N THR A 90 -3.25 0.21 -19.16
CA THR A 90 -3.49 0.60 -20.55
C THR A 90 -4.07 2.02 -20.62
N VAL A 91 -3.92 2.65 -21.78
CA VAL A 91 -4.57 3.95 -22.06
C VAL A 91 -6.10 3.84 -21.96
N SER A 92 -6.68 2.70 -22.33
CA SER A 92 -8.13 2.48 -22.25
C SER A 92 -8.62 2.51 -20.80
N GLU A 93 -7.97 1.77 -19.92
CA GLU A 93 -8.34 1.73 -18.49
C GLU A 93 -8.10 3.09 -17.82
N LEU A 94 -7.01 3.79 -18.17
CA LEU A 94 -6.80 5.15 -17.67
C LEU A 94 -7.92 6.10 -18.13
N ASN A 95 -8.37 6.01 -19.39
CA ASN A 95 -9.51 6.80 -19.86
C ASN A 95 -10.78 6.45 -19.10
N GLU A 96 -11.04 5.16 -18.89
CA GLU A 96 -12.19 4.66 -18.17
C GLU A 96 -12.26 5.28 -16.76
N VAL A 97 -11.18 5.16 -15.98
CA VAL A 97 -11.08 5.73 -14.62
C VAL A 97 -11.31 7.23 -14.61
N MET A 98 -10.73 7.96 -15.57
CA MET A 98 -10.76 9.42 -15.58
C MET A 98 -12.08 9.99 -16.10
N THR A 99 -12.79 9.28 -16.97
CA THR A 99 -13.95 9.83 -17.70
C THR A 99 -15.28 9.19 -17.34
N MET A 100 -15.29 7.94 -16.87
CA MET A 100 -16.52 7.27 -16.46
C MET A 100 -17.07 7.89 -15.16
N ASP A 101 -18.40 7.87 -15.05
CA ASP A 101 -19.09 8.17 -13.80
C ASP A 101 -18.60 7.25 -12.68
N ALA A 102 -18.40 7.81 -11.49
CA ALA A 102 -17.80 7.06 -10.37
C ALA A 102 -18.69 5.90 -9.91
N ILE A 103 -20.02 6.09 -9.88
CA ILE A 103 -20.96 5.04 -9.49
C ILE A 103 -20.93 3.92 -10.53
N GLN A 104 -20.95 4.28 -11.82
CA GLN A 104 -20.86 3.29 -12.89
C GLN A 104 -19.56 2.47 -12.77
N LEU A 105 -18.41 3.13 -12.61
CA LEU A 105 -17.12 2.45 -12.50
C LEU A 105 -17.07 1.50 -11.30
N ILE A 106 -17.53 1.94 -10.11
CA ILE A 106 -17.59 1.11 -8.90
C ILE A 106 -18.45 -0.15 -9.14
N ASN A 107 -19.57 -0.01 -9.86
CA ASN A 107 -20.45 -1.14 -10.17
C ASN A 107 -19.79 -2.17 -11.10
N GLU A 108 -18.89 -1.74 -11.98
CA GLU A 108 -18.16 -2.63 -12.91
C GLU A 108 -16.94 -3.30 -12.26
N MET A 109 -16.39 -2.75 -11.17
CA MET A 109 -15.24 -3.34 -10.46
C MET A 109 -15.51 -4.76 -9.93
N ASN A 110 -14.48 -5.60 -9.89
CA ASN A 110 -14.58 -6.97 -9.37
C ASN A 110 -14.42 -7.03 -7.83
N TYR A 111 -15.42 -6.46 -7.15
CA TYR A 111 -15.56 -6.45 -5.70
C TYR A 111 -16.91 -7.01 -5.24
N SER A 112 -16.98 -7.43 -3.99
CA SER A 112 -18.21 -7.84 -3.31
C SER A 112 -19.24 -6.71 -3.29
N PRO A 113 -20.55 -7.03 -3.24
CA PRO A 113 -21.59 -6.01 -3.08
C PRO A 113 -21.37 -5.12 -1.86
N THR A 114 -20.89 -5.70 -0.75
CA THR A 114 -20.55 -4.95 0.48
C THR A 114 -19.43 -3.96 0.25
N ALA A 115 -18.35 -4.36 -0.42
CA ALA A 115 -17.25 -3.45 -0.75
C ALA A 115 -17.70 -2.33 -1.70
N LYS A 116 -18.50 -2.63 -2.73
CA LYS A 116 -19.06 -1.62 -3.65
C LYS A 116 -19.92 -0.59 -2.94
N LYS A 117 -20.76 -1.03 -2.00
CA LYS A 117 -21.55 -0.14 -1.14
C LYS A 117 -20.64 0.84 -0.40
N TYR A 118 -19.60 0.35 0.27
CA TYR A 118 -18.70 1.22 1.04
C TYR A 118 -17.83 2.12 0.17
N LEU A 119 -17.40 1.65 -1.00
CA LEU A 119 -16.71 2.50 -1.98
C LEU A 119 -17.61 3.64 -2.46
N LYS A 120 -18.90 3.39 -2.71
CA LYS A 120 -19.86 4.44 -3.05
C LYS A 120 -20.02 5.44 -1.91
N GLU A 121 -20.23 4.96 -0.68
CA GLU A 121 -20.38 5.82 0.49
C GLU A 121 -19.15 6.72 0.70
N LEU A 122 -17.94 6.17 0.55
CA LEU A 122 -16.68 6.92 0.69
C LEU A 122 -16.42 7.89 -0.46
N LEU A 123 -16.54 7.42 -1.69
CA LEU A 123 -15.95 8.09 -2.86
C LEU A 123 -16.97 8.91 -3.67
N VAL A 124 -18.26 8.71 -3.43
CA VAL A 124 -19.34 9.39 -4.15
C VAL A 124 -20.23 10.16 -3.19
N ASP A 125 -20.73 9.49 -2.16
CA ASP A 125 -21.65 10.12 -1.21
C ASP A 125 -20.89 10.95 -0.15
N HIS A 126 -19.56 10.81 -0.08
CA HIS A 126 -18.67 11.45 0.89
C HIS A 126 -19.18 11.32 2.33
N THR A 127 -19.76 10.15 2.65
CA THR A 127 -20.34 9.86 3.96
C THR A 127 -19.27 9.23 4.85
N PRO A 128 -19.09 9.71 6.09
CA PRO A 128 -18.20 9.07 7.04
C PRO A 128 -18.63 7.62 7.29
N LEU A 129 -17.75 6.68 7.02
CA LEU A 129 -17.94 5.30 7.42
C LEU A 129 -17.76 5.19 8.94
N THR A 130 -18.82 4.75 9.62
CA THR A 130 -18.84 4.51 11.06
C THR A 130 -18.57 3.05 11.42
N VAL A 131 -18.37 2.20 10.40
CA VAL A 131 -18.14 0.78 10.53
C VAL A 131 -16.66 0.45 10.48
N ASP A 132 -16.26 -0.61 11.20
CA ASP A 132 -14.91 -1.17 11.18
C ASP A 132 -14.85 -2.26 10.09
N PRO A 133 -14.15 -2.06 8.96
CA PRO A 133 -14.13 -3.04 7.88
C PRO A 133 -13.66 -4.44 8.30
N GLN A 134 -12.89 -4.57 9.39
CA GLN A 134 -12.43 -5.87 9.90
C GLN A 134 -13.55 -6.70 10.51
N LYS A 135 -14.66 -6.06 10.90
CA LYS A 135 -15.81 -6.71 11.54
C LYS A 135 -16.99 -6.88 10.59
N GLU A 136 -16.91 -6.33 9.38
CA GLU A 136 -18.01 -6.35 8.42
C GLU A 136 -18.12 -7.69 7.69
N ILE A 137 -19.34 -8.22 7.67
CA ILE A 137 -19.64 -9.49 7.02
C ILE A 137 -19.74 -9.28 5.51
N GLY A 138 -19.16 -10.20 4.74
CA GLY A 138 -19.25 -10.20 3.27
C GLY A 138 -18.14 -9.43 2.57
N LEU A 139 -17.16 -8.89 3.31
CA LEU A 139 -15.91 -8.38 2.75
C LEU A 139 -14.86 -9.48 2.61
N PHE A 140 -14.17 -9.52 1.48
CA PHE A 140 -12.98 -10.35 1.32
C PHE A 140 -11.76 -9.69 2.00
N PRO A 141 -10.74 -10.47 2.45
CA PRO A 141 -9.56 -9.91 3.12
C PRO A 141 -8.83 -8.81 2.34
N LYS A 142 -8.82 -8.90 1.00
CA LYS A 142 -8.24 -7.85 0.14
C LYS A 142 -9.03 -6.54 0.22
N GLU A 143 -10.36 -6.63 0.30
CA GLU A 143 -11.28 -5.49 0.32
C GLU A 143 -11.24 -4.80 1.68
N VAL A 144 -11.08 -5.56 2.75
CA VAL A 144 -10.84 -5.01 4.08
C VAL A 144 -9.59 -4.12 4.06
N LYS A 145 -8.47 -4.60 3.52
CA LYS A 145 -7.23 -3.81 3.40
C LYS A 145 -7.40 -2.57 2.53
N LEU A 146 -8.13 -2.68 1.41
CA LEU A 146 -8.46 -1.54 0.55
C LEU A 146 -9.25 -0.47 1.33
N LEU A 147 -10.34 -0.86 1.99
CA LEU A 147 -11.20 0.06 2.71
C LEU A 147 -10.49 0.68 3.91
N GLN A 148 -9.67 -0.07 4.64
CA GLN A 148 -8.83 0.46 5.71
C GLN A 148 -7.88 1.55 5.21
N PHE A 149 -7.19 1.32 4.11
CA PHE A 149 -6.33 2.34 3.53
C PHE A 149 -7.10 3.61 3.12
N LEU A 150 -8.25 3.44 2.46
CA LEU A 150 -9.08 4.57 2.05
C LEU A 150 -9.63 5.34 3.26
N LEU A 151 -9.92 4.64 4.37
CA LEU A 151 -10.34 5.23 5.66
C LEU A 151 -9.22 5.99 6.37
N ASP A 152 -8.01 5.43 6.40
CA ASP A 152 -6.85 6.06 7.04
C ASP A 152 -6.45 7.35 6.32
N LYS A 153 -6.66 7.40 5.00
CA LYS A 153 -6.52 8.61 4.20
C LYS A 153 -7.75 9.52 4.24
N ASN A 154 -8.83 9.17 4.96
CA ASN A 154 -10.13 9.86 4.98
C ASN A 154 -10.19 11.10 5.91
N ASN A 155 -9.05 11.72 6.19
CA ASN A 155 -8.98 13.12 6.64
C ASN A 155 -8.20 13.96 5.61
N PRO A 156 -8.66 13.99 4.34
CA PRO A 156 -7.82 14.27 3.20
C PRO A 156 -7.90 15.76 2.82
N ASP A 157 -6.77 16.31 2.44
CA ASP A 157 -6.72 17.57 1.71
C ASP A 157 -7.55 17.52 0.41
N GLU A 158 -7.85 18.68 -0.17
CA GLU A 158 -8.61 18.78 -1.43
C GLU A 158 -7.95 17.99 -2.60
N GLU A 159 -6.66 17.69 -2.48
CA GLU A 159 -5.86 17.01 -3.50
C GLU A 159 -6.10 15.50 -3.55
N TRP A 160 -6.14 14.82 -2.40
CA TRP A 160 -6.49 13.39 -2.34
C TRP A 160 -7.94 13.12 -2.75
N ASN A 161 -8.86 14.05 -2.50
CA ASN A 161 -10.31 13.86 -2.70
C ASN A 161 -10.80 13.90 -4.16
N THR A 162 -9.91 13.93 -5.14
CA THR A 162 -10.28 13.95 -6.56
C THR A 162 -10.45 12.53 -7.13
N LYS A 163 -9.87 12.22 -8.30
CA LYS A 163 -9.96 10.89 -8.94
C LYS A 163 -8.99 9.87 -8.33
N LYS A 164 -8.03 10.31 -7.51
CA LYS A 164 -6.97 9.47 -6.93
C LYS A 164 -7.50 8.25 -6.13
N PRO A 165 -8.50 8.35 -5.24
CA PRO A 165 -8.97 7.22 -4.45
C PRO A 165 -9.76 6.22 -5.30
N LEU A 166 -10.54 6.73 -6.27
CA LEU A 166 -11.27 5.91 -7.24
C LEU A 166 -10.30 5.13 -8.14
N ALA A 167 -9.24 5.79 -8.61
CA ALA A 167 -8.19 5.16 -9.41
C ALA A 167 -7.42 4.11 -8.61
N PHE A 168 -7.11 4.40 -7.34
CA PHE A 168 -6.52 3.44 -6.42
C PHE A 168 -7.41 2.20 -6.29
N ALA A 169 -8.69 2.38 -5.98
CA ALA A 169 -9.65 1.28 -5.85
C ALA A 169 -9.79 0.48 -7.16
N TYR A 170 -9.80 1.15 -8.32
CA TYR A 170 -9.82 0.47 -9.62
C TYR A 170 -8.57 -0.37 -9.85
N GLY A 171 -7.37 0.16 -9.61
CA GLY A 171 -6.12 -0.59 -9.79
C GLY A 171 -5.97 -1.75 -8.80
N TYR A 172 -6.46 -1.57 -7.58
CA TYR A 172 -6.33 -2.55 -6.50
C TYR A 172 -7.04 -3.88 -6.78
N GLN A 173 -8.03 -3.90 -7.68
CA GLN A 173 -8.72 -5.15 -8.05
C GLN A 173 -7.76 -6.15 -8.73
N GLN A 174 -6.69 -5.64 -9.34
CA GLN A 174 -5.62 -6.40 -9.98
C GLN A 174 -4.37 -6.53 -9.07
N GLY A 175 -4.18 -5.62 -8.11
CA GLY A 175 -3.13 -5.74 -7.10
C GLY A 175 -2.64 -4.40 -6.55
N SER A 176 -1.93 -4.45 -5.42
CA SER A 176 -1.47 -3.25 -4.68
C SER A 176 -0.52 -2.37 -5.51
N ALA A 177 0.45 -2.95 -6.23
CA ALA A 177 1.33 -2.20 -7.11
C ALA A 177 0.56 -1.42 -8.18
N ARG A 178 -0.45 -2.05 -8.78
CA ARG A 178 -1.26 -1.43 -9.81
C ARG A 178 -2.16 -0.32 -9.25
N ALA A 179 -2.64 -0.46 -8.01
CA ALA A 179 -3.36 0.58 -7.29
C ALA A 179 -2.52 1.86 -7.10
N VAL A 180 -1.26 1.69 -6.69
CA VAL A 180 -0.31 2.80 -6.51
C VAL A 180 -0.08 3.53 -7.83
N VAL A 181 0.20 2.80 -8.91
CA VAL A 181 0.40 3.41 -10.24
C VAL A 181 -0.85 4.17 -10.69
N PHE A 182 -2.03 3.57 -10.61
CA PHE A 182 -3.27 4.25 -11.01
C PHE A 182 -3.56 5.52 -10.20
N ALA A 183 -3.27 5.52 -8.89
CA ALA A 183 -3.44 6.70 -8.06
C ALA A 183 -2.56 7.87 -8.55
N VAL A 184 -1.28 7.61 -8.85
CA VAL A 184 -0.37 8.63 -9.38
C VAL A 184 -0.78 9.05 -10.80
N LEU A 185 -1.18 8.12 -11.67
CA LEU A 185 -1.65 8.44 -13.02
C LEU A 185 -2.86 9.38 -13.01
N ALA A 186 -3.82 9.16 -12.11
CA ALA A 186 -5.03 9.97 -12.05
C ALA A 186 -4.72 11.43 -11.67
N GLN A 187 -3.76 11.63 -10.79
CA GLN A 187 -3.30 12.95 -10.36
C GLN A 187 -2.53 13.69 -11.45
N GLU A 188 -1.62 12.97 -12.10
CA GLU A 188 -0.75 13.52 -13.15
C GLU A 188 -1.47 13.69 -14.50
N PHE A 189 -2.68 13.13 -14.64
CA PHE A 189 -3.47 13.15 -15.87
C PHE A 189 -3.69 14.56 -16.44
N LYS A 190 -3.84 15.56 -15.58
CA LYS A 190 -4.02 16.98 -15.98
C LYS A 190 -2.82 17.56 -16.73
N LYS A 191 -1.65 16.92 -16.67
CA LYS A 191 -0.41 17.35 -17.34
C LYS A 191 -0.28 16.76 -18.75
N VAL A 192 -1.21 15.91 -19.20
CA VAL A 192 -1.24 15.40 -20.58
C VAL A 192 -1.78 16.49 -21.50
N LYS A 193 -1.05 16.79 -22.59
CA LYS A 193 -1.44 17.76 -23.62
C LYS A 193 -2.37 17.19 -24.67
#